data_AF-A0A7Y1ZZD7-F1
#
_entry.id   AF-A0A7Y1ZZD7-F1
#
_cell.length_a   1.000
_cell.length_b   1.000
_cell.length_c   1.000
_cell.angle_alpha   90.00
_cell.angle_beta   90.00
_cell.angle_gamma   90.00
#
_symmetry.space_group_name_H-M   'P 1'
#
loop_
_entity.id
_entity.type
_entity.pdbx_description
1 polymer ?
#
loop_
_entity_poly.entity_id
_entity_poly.type
_entity_poly.pdbx_seq_one_letter_code
_entity_poly.pdbx_strand_id
1 'polypeptide(L)'
;MDQHDTRRSAAIARITDKRDFRTHALLYFAVNALLVVIWAASGVGYFWPIWPIAGWGIGVVLHAWNVFGQKPISETEIAEEMHRLDGPPSRSTR
;
A
#
# COMPACT_ATOMS: atom_id res chain seq x y z
N MET A 1 -16.61 -21.12 13.38
CA MET A 1 -15.70 -20.20 12.66
C MET A 1 -16.61 -19.26 11.92
N ASP A 2 -16.84 -18.11 12.52
CA ASP A 2 -18.09 -17.38 12.36
C ASP A 2 -17.91 -16.29 11.29
N GLN A 3 -18.95 -16.05 10.49
CA GLN A 3 -18.87 -15.14 9.34
C GLN A 3 -18.47 -13.69 9.72
N HIS A 4 -18.74 -13.31 10.98
CA HIS A 4 -18.32 -12.04 11.58
C HIS A 4 -16.78 -11.94 11.75
N ASP A 5 -16.12 -13.04 12.12
CA ASP A 5 -14.67 -13.07 12.32
C ASP A 5 -13.92 -12.99 10.99
N THR A 6 -14.43 -13.62 9.94
CA THR A 6 -13.82 -13.57 8.60
C THR A 6 -13.86 -12.15 8.02
N ARG A 7 -14.99 -11.44 8.18
CA ARG A 7 -15.14 -10.04 7.72
C ARG A 7 -14.22 -9.09 8.49
N ARG A 8 -14.08 -9.27 9.81
CA ARG A 8 -13.20 -8.46 10.65
C ARG A 8 -11.73 -8.70 10.35
N SER A 9 -11.34 -9.95 10.12
CA SER A 9 -9.96 -10.34 9.76
C SER A 9 -9.54 -9.77 8.40
N ALA A 10 -10.44 -9.82 7.41
CA ALA A 10 -10.21 -9.21 6.10
C ALA A 10 -10.12 -7.67 6.17
N ALA A 11 -10.92 -7.03 7.01
CA ALA A 11 -10.85 -5.59 7.24
C ALA A 11 -9.52 -5.18 7.92
N ILE A 12 -9.05 -5.94 8.91
CA ILE A 12 -7.79 -5.66 9.62
C ILE A 12 -6.58 -5.90 8.69
N ALA A 13 -6.56 -6.99 7.93
CA ALA A 13 -5.48 -7.28 6.98
C ALA A 13 -5.31 -6.17 5.94
N ARG A 14 -6.42 -5.62 5.42
CA ARG A 14 -6.41 -4.52 4.44
C ARG A 14 -5.86 -3.19 4.99
N ILE A 15 -5.99 -2.94 6.29
CA ILE A 15 -5.43 -1.74 6.94
C ILE A 15 -3.94 -1.92 7.22
N THR A 16 -3.50 -3.12 7.59
CA THR A 16 -2.09 -3.43 7.87
C THR A 16 -1.23 -3.35 6.61
N ASP A 17 -1.68 -3.90 5.47
CA ASP A 17 -0.91 -3.92 4.22
C ASP A 17 -0.52 -2.52 3.72
N LYS A 18 -1.42 -1.53 3.87
CA LYS A 18 -1.13 -0.14 3.49
C LYS A 18 -0.07 0.52 4.36
N ARG A 19 0.05 0.11 5.63
CA ARG A 19 0.98 0.69 6.61
C ARG A 19 2.39 0.16 6.43
N ASP A 20 2.52 -1.12 6.13
CA ASP A 20 3.82 -1.76 5.92
C ASP A 20 4.49 -1.24 4.64
N PHE A 21 3.71 -1.03 3.57
CA PHE A 21 4.23 -0.42 2.35
C PHE A 21 4.77 1.00 2.56
N ARG A 22 4.03 1.84 3.29
CA ARG A 22 4.44 3.23 3.56
C ARG A 22 5.73 3.28 4.37
N THR A 23 5.90 2.35 5.30
CA THR A 23 7.11 2.22 6.11
C THR A 23 8.31 1.80 5.25
N HIS A 24 8.13 0.82 4.37
CA HIS A 24 9.20 0.38 3.45
C HIS A 24 9.62 1.51 2.49
N ALA A 25 8.67 2.25 1.93
CA ALA A 25 8.97 3.39 1.07
C ALA A 25 9.72 4.51 1.83
N LEU A 26 9.31 4.82 3.07
CA LEU A 26 9.98 5.82 3.89
C LEU A 26 11.42 5.42 4.22
N LEU A 27 11.64 4.16 4.60
CA LEU A 27 12.98 3.61 4.84
C LEU A 27 13.84 3.66 3.59
N TYR A 28 13.28 3.31 2.42
CA TYR A 28 13.98 3.43 1.14
C TYR A 28 14.45 4.87 0.90
N PHE A 29 13.58 5.87 1.04
CA PHE A 29 13.98 7.27 0.88
C PHE A 29 15.05 7.71 1.89
N ALA A 30 14.92 7.30 3.16
CA ALA A 30 15.87 7.64 4.20
C ALA A 30 17.27 7.08 3.92
N VAL A 31 17.36 5.81 3.51
CA VAL A 31 18.64 5.15 3.19
C VAL A 31 19.28 5.77 1.95
N ASN A 32 18.52 6.04 0.89
CA ASN A 32 19.06 6.68 -0.31
C ASN A 32 19.52 8.12 -0.04
N ALA A 33 18.77 8.89 0.75
CA ALA A 33 19.19 10.22 1.17
C ALA A 33 20.51 10.16 1.96
N LEU A 34 20.65 9.20 2.88
CA LEU A 34 21.90 8.99 3.63
C LEU A 34 23.07 8.65 2.69
N LEU A 35 22.87 7.77 1.71
CA LEU A 35 23.90 7.42 0.71
C LEU A 35 24.36 8.64 -0.09
N VAL A 36 23.42 9.50 -0.50
CA VAL A 36 23.72 10.74 -1.22
C VAL A 36 24.49 11.72 -0.31
N VAL A 37 24.12 11.85 0.96
CA VAL A 37 24.84 12.67 1.94
C VAL A 37 26.27 12.16 2.15
N ILE A 38 26.46 10.84 2.29
CA ILE A 38 27.78 10.22 2.42
C ILE A 38 28.62 10.51 1.17
N TRP A 39 28.05 10.36 -0.03
CA TRP A 39 28.74 10.67 -1.27
C TRP A 39 29.16 12.14 -1.32
N ALA A 40 28.25 13.06 -1.01
CA ALA A 40 28.51 14.50 -0.97
C ALA A 40 29.62 14.86 0.04
N ALA A 41 29.62 14.22 1.21
CA ALA A 41 30.62 14.42 2.25
C ALA A 41 32.00 13.80 1.89
N SER A 42 32.05 12.87 0.94
CA SER A 42 33.28 12.17 0.54
C SER A 42 34.16 12.95 -0.46
N GLY A 43 33.81 14.19 -0.82
CA GLY A 43 34.63 15.06 -1.70
C GLY A 43 34.40 14.91 -3.21
N VAL A 44 33.44 14.06 -3.59
CA VAL A 44 32.77 13.81 -4.89
C VAL A 44 33.62 13.65 -6.17
N GLY A 45 33.95 12.38 -6.45
CA GLY A 45 34.16 11.80 -7.78
C GLY A 45 32.88 11.13 -8.33
N TYR A 46 33.00 9.95 -8.97
CA TYR A 46 31.88 9.23 -9.60
C TYR A 46 30.66 9.01 -8.65
N PHE A 47 29.45 9.27 -9.15
CA PHE A 47 28.18 9.14 -8.40
C PHE A 47 27.74 7.68 -8.26
N TRP A 48 28.46 6.92 -7.43
CA TRP A 48 28.15 5.52 -7.15
C TRP A 48 26.77 5.25 -6.50
N PRO A 49 26.10 6.19 -5.77
CA PRO A 49 24.76 5.93 -5.24
C PRO A 49 23.70 5.64 -6.31
N ILE A 50 23.98 5.94 -7.59
CA ILE A 50 23.08 5.63 -8.71
C ILE A 50 22.73 4.15 -8.80
N TRP A 51 23.65 3.24 -8.46
CA TRP A 51 23.44 1.81 -8.56
C TRP A 51 22.40 1.28 -7.56
N PRO A 52 22.53 1.54 -6.24
CA PRO A 52 21.49 1.16 -5.29
C PRO A 52 20.16 1.90 -5.53
N ILE A 53 20.20 3.18 -5.95
CA ILE A 53 18.98 3.93 -6.31
C ILE A 53 18.27 3.25 -7.47
N ALA A 54 18.95 2.95 -8.57
CA ALA A 54 18.34 2.36 -9.76
C ALA A 54 17.91 0.91 -9.53
N GLY A 55 18.77 0.08 -8.91
CA GLY A 55 18.49 -1.33 -8.68
C GLY A 55 17.26 -1.55 -7.78
N TRP A 56 17.16 -0.80 -6.68
CA TRP A 56 16.03 -0.94 -5.76
C TRP A 56 14.85 -0.02 -6.09
N GLY A 57 15.10 1.12 -6.75
CA GLY A 57 14.07 2.08 -7.14
C GLY A 57 13.05 1.52 -8.11
N ILE A 58 13.48 0.63 -9.03
CA ILE A 58 12.55 -0.05 -9.95
C ILE A 58 11.56 -0.93 -9.16
N GLY A 59 12.03 -1.69 -8.17
CA GLY A 59 11.16 -2.51 -7.32
C GLY A 59 10.16 -1.67 -6.53
N VAL A 60 10.61 -0.55 -5.97
CA VAL A 60 9.74 0.40 -5.25
C VAL A 60 8.71 1.04 -6.18
N VAL A 61 9.08 1.45 -7.39
CA VAL A 61 8.15 2.05 -8.37
C VAL A 61 7.09 1.04 -8.82
N LEU A 62 7.48 -0.21 -9.12
CA LEU A 62 6.53 -1.26 -9.48
C LEU A 62 5.56 -1.57 -8.32
N HIS A 63 6.06 -1.61 -7.10
CA HIS A 63 5.22 -1.85 -5.92
C HIS A 63 4.32 -0.65 -5.61
N ALA A 64 4.83 0.59 -5.76
CA ALA A 64 4.05 1.81 -5.67
C ALA A 64 2.96 1.88 -6.74
N TRP A 65 3.22 1.44 -7.97
CA TRP A 65 2.20 1.34 -9.02
C TRP A 65 1.10 0.35 -8.65
N ASN A 66 1.45 -0.77 -8.03
CA ASN A 66 0.46 -1.74 -7.56
C ASN A 66 -0.40 -1.19 -6.40
N VAL A 67 0.20 -0.40 -5.50
CA VAL A 67 -0.50 0.16 -4.32
C VAL A 67 -1.28 1.44 -4.63
N PHE A 68 -0.76 2.32 -5.49
CA PHE A 68 -1.37 3.62 -5.83
C PHE A 68 -2.08 3.64 -7.19
N GLY A 69 -1.72 2.77 -8.13
CA GLY A 69 -2.36 2.66 -9.45
C GLY A 69 -3.67 1.88 -9.42
N GLN A 70 -3.86 1.00 -8.44
CA GLN A 70 -5.17 0.51 -8.07
C GLN A 70 -5.85 1.61 -7.25
N LYS A 71 -6.70 2.42 -7.89
CA LYS A 71 -7.66 3.26 -7.15
C LYS A 71 -8.27 2.36 -6.08
N PRO A 72 -8.14 2.67 -4.78
CA PRO A 72 -8.77 1.86 -3.77
C PRO A 72 -10.25 1.89 -4.09
N ILE A 73 -10.85 0.73 -4.36
CA ILE A 73 -12.30 0.56 -4.32
C ILE A 73 -12.71 1.23 -3.02
N SER A 74 -13.40 2.36 -3.14
CA SER A 74 -13.66 3.22 -2.00
C SER A 74 -14.43 2.40 -0.99
N GLU A 75 -14.10 2.51 0.30
CA GLU A 75 -14.90 1.85 1.33
C GLU A 75 -16.37 2.28 1.26
N THR A 76 -16.64 3.46 0.68
CA THR A 76 -17.98 3.92 0.33
C THR A 76 -18.64 3.04 -0.72
N GLU A 77 -17.93 2.60 -1.75
CA GLU A 77 -18.44 1.72 -2.82
C GLU A 77 -18.69 0.30 -2.30
N ILE A 78 -17.84 -0.20 -1.40
CA ILE A 78 -18.04 -1.51 -0.73
C ILE A 78 -19.23 -1.45 0.24
N ALA A 79 -19.37 -0.36 1.00
CA ALA A 79 -20.50 -0.16 1.91
C ALA A 79 -21.83 0.04 1.15
N GLU A 80 -21.79 0.73 0.02
CA GLU A 80 -22.92 0.95 -0.87
C GLU A 80 -23.34 -0.34 -1.59
N GLU A 81 -22.37 -1.17 -2.00
CA GLU A 81 -22.61 -2.51 -2.54
C GLU A 81 -23.22 -3.46 -1.49
N MET A 82 -22.71 -3.45 -0.25
CA MET A 82 -23.27 -4.24 0.86
C MET A 82 -24.70 -3.81 1.18
N HIS A 83 -24.98 -2.51 1.23
CA HIS A 83 -26.33 -1.99 1.46
C HIS A 83 -27.29 -2.33 0.31
N ARG A 84 -26.80 -2.44 -0.93
CA ARG A 84 -27.61 -2.89 -2.08
C ARG A 84 -28.01 -4.37 -1.96
N LEU A 85 -27.13 -5.20 -1.40
CA LEU A 85 -27.39 -6.63 -1.19
C LEU A 85 -28.26 -6.91 0.05
N ASP A 86 -28.20 -6.04 1.06
CA ASP A 86 -29.08 -6.06 2.25
C ASP A 86 -30.43 -5.35 2.04
N GLY A 87 -30.82 -5.11 0.77
CA GLY A 87 -32.14 -4.59 0.40
C GLY A 87 -33.30 -5.43 0.98
N PRO A 88 -34.45 -4.80 1.27
CA PRO A 88 -35.36 -5.17 2.36
C PRO A 88 -35.89 -6.61 2.26
N PRO A 89 -36.19 -7.25 3.41
CA PRO A 89 -36.71 -8.61 3.44
C PRO A 89 -37.90 -8.69 2.49
N SER A 90 -37.79 -9.54 1.48
CA SER A 90 -38.90 -9.83 0.58
C SER A 90 -40.05 -10.34 1.44
N ARG A 91 -41.07 -9.48 1.61
CA ARG A 91 -42.35 -9.89 2.16
C ARG A 91 -42.95 -10.87 1.17
N SER A 92 -42.66 -12.16 1.35
CA SER A 92 -43.42 -13.25 0.76
C SER A 92 -44.76 -13.30 1.46
N THR A 93 -45.66 -12.43 1.00
CA THR A 93 -47.08 -12.48 1.27
C THR A 93 -47.65 -13.80 0.75
N ARG A 94 -48.26 -14.54 1.68
CA ARG A 94 -49.36 -15.49 1.53
C ARG A 94 -49.02 -16.91 1.05
#